data_AF-A0A9D6AXL0-F1
#
_entry.id   AF-A0A9D6AXL0-F1
#
_cell.length_a   1.000
_cell.length_b   1.000
_cell.length_c   1.000
_cell.angle_alpha   90.00
_cell.angle_beta   90.00
_cell.angle_gamma   90.00
#
_symmetry.space_group_name_H-M   'P 1'
#
loop_
_entity.id
_entity.type
_entity.pdbx_description
1 polymer ?
#
loop_
_entity_poly.entity_id
_entity_poly.type
_entity_poly.pdbx_seq_one_letter_code
_entity_poly.pdbx_strand_id
1 'polypeptide(L)' 'MRLLLWIFRALLFFGLLGLAIKNSGTMVLRFFFSQAWTAPISLVILLVFAVGVVVGLTAAISFSRQRKLKNQDSDPDGN' A
#
# COMPACT_ATOMS: atom_id res chain seq x y z
N MET A 1 7.49 12.75 -16.10
CA MET A 1 6.71 12.28 -14.93
C MET A 1 5.68 11.20 -15.29
N ARG A 2 4.89 11.34 -16.36
CA ARG A 2 3.91 10.32 -16.78
C ARG A 2 4.52 8.94 -17.08
N LEU A 3 5.72 8.91 -17.67
CA LEU A 3 6.44 7.66 -17.95
C LEU A 3 6.78 6.87 -16.68
N LEU A 4 7.28 7.54 -15.65
CA LEU A 4 7.58 6.94 -14.34
C LEU A 4 6.33 6.30 -13.70
N LEU A 5 5.19 7.00 -13.75
CA LEU A 5 3.92 6.46 -13.26
C LEU A 5 3.43 5.26 -14.08
N TRP A 6 3.68 5.26 -15.39
CA TRP A 6 3.36 4.14 -16.27
C TRP A 6 4.22 2.91 -15.96
N ILE A 7 5.53 3.10 -15.78
CA ILE A 7 6.46 2.05 -15.38
C ILE A 7 6.04 1.50 -14.01
N PHE A 8 5.74 2.35 -13.03
CA PHE A 8 5.27 1.92 -11.72
C PHE A 8 3.98 1.08 -11.82
N ARG A 9 3.01 1.51 -12.63
CA ARG A 9 1.77 0.74 -12.88
C ARG A 9 2.06 -0.62 -13.53
N ALA A 10 2.93 -0.67 -14.53
CA ALA A 10 3.30 -1.91 -15.20
C ALA A 10 4.02 -2.85 -14.25
N LEU A 11 4.98 -2.35 -13.47
CA LEU A 11 5.75 -3.12 -12.50
C LEU A 11 4.83 -3.68 -11.40
N LEU A 12 3.89 -2.86 -10.93
CA LEU A 12 2.86 -3.29 -10.00
C LEU A 12 2.01 -4.41 -10.60
N PHE A 13 1.51 -4.24 -11.83
CA PHE A 13 0.72 -5.25 -12.53
C PHE A 13 1.49 -6.58 -12.70
N PHE A 14 2.71 -6.53 -13.23
CA PHE A 14 3.54 -7.73 -13.42
C PHE A 14 3.89 -8.39 -12.08
N GLY A 15 4.12 -7.61 -11.02
CA GLY A 15 4.31 -8.14 -9.67
C GLY A 15 3.09 -8.90 -9.15
N LEU A 16 1.89 -8.30 -9.26
CA LEU A 16 0.64 -8.95 -8.87
C LEU A 16 0.34 -10.19 -9.74
N LEU A 17 0.56 -10.10 -11.05
CA LEU A 17 0.34 -11.21 -11.98
C LEU A 17 1.29 -12.38 -11.68
N GLY A 18 2.57 -12.09 -11.47
CA GLY A 18 3.56 -13.10 -11.09
C GLY A 18 3.22 -13.75 -9.75
N LEU A 19 2.75 -12.95 -8.78
CA LEU A 19 2.24 -13.46 -7.52
C LEU A 19 1.02 -14.36 -7.72
N ALA A 20 0.07 -13.99 -8.57
CA ALA A 20 -1.10 -14.81 -8.87
C ALA A 20 -0.72 -16.16 -9.49
N ILE A 21 0.22 -16.16 -10.45
CA ILE A 21 0.72 -17.38 -11.08
C ILE A 21 1.44 -18.28 -10.06
N LYS A 22 2.40 -17.72 -9.29
CA LYS A 22 3.17 -18.50 -8.29
C LYS A 22 2.36 -18.92 -7.06
N ASN A 23 1.33 -18.15 -6.69
CA ASN A 23 0.53 -18.35 -5.49
C ASN A 23 -0.93 -18.68 -5.86
N SER A 24 -1.08 -19.55 -6.86
CA SER A 24 -2.37 -20.10 -7.32
C SER A 24 -2.96 -21.13 -6.35
N GLY A 25 -2.21 -21.52 -5.30
CA GLY A 25 -2.67 -22.39 -4.23
C GLY A 25 -3.61 -21.71 -3.23
N THR A 26 -4.37 -22.53 -2.51
CA THR A 26 -5.23 -22.13 -1.40
C THR A 26 -4.53 -22.36 -0.06
N MET A 27 -4.72 -21.45 0.89
CA MET A 27 -4.20 -21.52 2.25
C MET A 27 -5.35 -21.48 3.25
N VAL A 28 -5.20 -22.23 4.34
CA VAL A 28 -6.13 -22.25 5.46
C VAL A 28 -5.68 -21.21 6.50
N LEU A 29 -6.45 -20.13 6.65
CA LEU A 29 -6.30 -19.19 7.74
C LEU A 29 -7.00 -19.75 8.97
N ARG A 30 -6.25 -20.02 10.03
CA ARG A 30 -6.78 -20.47 11.32
C ARG A 30 -6.93 -19.26 12.23
N PHE A 31 -8.16 -18.92 12.56
CA PHE A 31 -8.50 -17.84 13.48
C PHE A 31 -8.78 -18.37 14.89
N PHE A 32 -8.81 -17.45 15.87
CA PHE A 32 -8.88 -17.74 17.31
C PHE A 32 -10.11 -18.55 17.78
N PHE A 33 -11.17 -18.68 16.98
CA PHE A 33 -12.40 -19.40 17.34
C PHE A 33 -12.55 -20.77 16.64
N SER A 34 -11.46 -21.50 16.43
CA SER A 34 -11.44 -22.73 15.61
C SER A 34 -11.95 -22.55 14.17
N GLN A 35 -12.10 -21.29 13.74
CA GLN A 35 -12.59 -20.94 12.41
C GLN A 35 -11.44 -21.06 11.43
N ALA A 36 -11.57 -21.97 10.47
CA ALA A 36 -10.63 -22.15 9.38
C ALA A 36 -11.23 -21.58 8.10
N TRP A 37 -10.61 -20.55 7.52
CA TRP A 37 -11.04 -19.99 6.23
C TRP A 37 -10.05 -20.38 5.15
N THR A 38 -10.54 -20.99 4.09
CA THR A 38 -9.74 -21.29 2.90
C THR A 38 -9.78 -20.08 1.96
N ALA A 39 -8.60 -19.50 1.72
CA ALA A 39 -8.47 -18.36 0.81
C ALA A 39 -7.28 -18.58 -0.14
N PRO A 40 -7.36 -18.12 -1.39
CA PRO A 40 -6.21 -18.14 -2.29
C PRO A 40 -5.09 -17.24 -1.74
N ILE A 41 -3.86 -17.76 -1.71
CA ILE A 41 -2.70 -17.07 -1.12
C ILE A 41 -2.46 -15.71 -1.78
N SER A 42 -2.62 -15.65 -3.11
CA SER A 42 -2.51 -14.42 -3.90
C SER A 42 -3.45 -13.31 -3.43
N LEU A 43 -4.68 -13.65 -3.04
CA LEU A 43 -5.67 -12.68 -2.54
C LEU A 43 -5.27 -12.14 -1.17
N VAL A 44 -4.77 -13.00 -0.28
CA VAL A 44 -4.30 -12.60 1.06
C VAL A 44 -3.13 -11.62 0.94
N ILE A 45 -2.15 -11.93 0.09
CA ILE A 45 -1.00 -11.05 -0.16
C ILE A 45 -1.47 -9.71 -0.73
N LEU A 46 -2.37 -9.74 -1.70
CA LEU A 46 -2.94 -8.54 -2.31
C LEU A 46 -3.63 -7.64 -1.26
N LEU A 47 -4.41 -8.25 -0.36
CA LEU A 47 -5.15 -7.53 0.68
C LEU A 47 -4.18 -6.83 1.65
N VAL A 48 -3.19 -7.56 2.15
CA VAL A 48 -2.17 -7.00 3.08
C VAL A 48 -1.39 -5.88 2.41
N PHE A 49 -1.01 -6.07 1.14
CA PHE A 49 -0.34 -5.04 0.36
C PHE A 49 -1.22 -3.79 0.19
N ALA A 50 -2.49 -3.96 -0.19
CA ALA A 50 -3.43 -2.85 -0.33
C ALA A 50 -3.61 -2.07 0.98
N VAL A 51 -3.74 -2.76 2.12
CA VAL A 51 -3.78 -2.13 3.44
C VAL A 51 -2.51 -1.33 3.71
N GLY A 52 -1.34 -1.90 3.44
CA GLY A 52 -0.05 -1.21 3.58
C GLY A 52 0.05 0.06 2.73
N VAL A 53 -0.44 0.02 1.48
CA VAL A 53 -0.50 1.20 0.59
C VAL A 53 -1.40 2.29 1.17
N VAL A 54 -2.59 1.93 1.66
CA VAL A 54 -3.52 2.89 2.28
C VAL A 54 -2.89 3.55 3.51
N VAL A 55 -2.25 2.76 4.38
CA VAL A 55 -1.54 3.26 5.57
C VAL A 55 -0.39 4.19 5.16
N GLY A 56 0.46 3.76 4.22
CA GLY A 56 1.59 4.55 3.74
C GLY A 56 1.17 5.86 3.09
N LEU A 57 0.10 5.86 2.30
CA LEU A 57 -0.43 7.06 1.66
C LEU A 57 -1.01 8.04 2.71
N THR A 58 -1.73 7.51 3.70
CA THR A 58 -2.27 8.32 4.82
C THR A 58 -1.15 8.99 5.60
N ALA A 59 -0.08 8.24 5.91
CA ALA A 59 1.10 8.77 6.59
C ALA A 59 1.83 9.83 5.76
N ALA A 60 2.02 9.58 4.45
CA ALA A 60 2.67 10.53 3.55
C ALA A 60 1.88 11.84 3.43
N ILE A 61 0.55 11.77 3.32
CA ILE A 61 -0.32 12.95 3.28
C ILE A 61 -0.23 13.71 4.60
N SER A 62 -0.36 13.02 5.73
CA SER A 62 -0.26 13.62 7.07
C SER A 62 1.07 14.35 7.26
N PHE A 63 2.18 13.70 6.91
CA PHE A 63 3.51 14.30 7.02
C PHE A 63 3.71 15.50 6.10
N SER A 64 3.19 15.46 4.87
CA SER A 64 3.27 16.61 3.95
C SER A 64 2.48 17.83 4.47
N ARG A 65 1.33 17.61 5.14
CA ARG A 65 0.54 18.67 5.77
C ARG A 65 1.30 19.32 6.92
N GLN A 66 1.97 18.53 7.76
CA GLN A 66 2.80 19.05 8.86
C GLN A 66 3.95 19.92 8.35
N ARG A 67 4.58 19.54 7.22
CA ARG A 67 5.63 20.36 6.60
C ARG A 67 5.13 21.73 6.15
N LYS A 68 3.90 21.82 5.63
CA LYS A 68 3.32 23.12 5.23
C LYS A 68 3.07 24.05 6.41
N LEU A 69 2.57 23.53 7.52
CA LEU A 69 2.30 24.35 8.72
C LEU A 69 3.61 24.83 9.37
N LYS A 70 4.62 23.96 9.47
CA LYS A 70 5.92 24.33 10.04
C LYS A 70 6.69 25.37 9.21
N ASN A 71 6.52 25.38 7.88
CA ASN A 71 7.14 26.37 7.02
C ASN A 71 6.44 27.75 7.08
N GLN A 72 5.17 27.82 7.50
CA GLN A 72 4.40 29.07 7.62
C GLN A 72 4.80 29.87 8.86
N ASP A 73 5.11 29.19 9.97
CA ASP A 73 5.58 29.84 11.23
C ASP A 73 7.04 30.30 11.17
N SER A 74 7.77 29.97 10.09
CA SER A 74 9.19 30.32 9.91
C SER A 74 9.40 31.66 9.18
N ASP A 75 8.33 32.38 8.86
CA ASP A 75 8.35 33.70 8.24
C ASP A 75 7.64 34.72 9.16
N PRO A 76 8.29 35.18 10.26
CA PRO A 76 7.67 36.09 11.22
C PRO A 76 7.67 37.56 10.73
N ASP A 77 8.56 37.88 9.79
CA ASP A 77 8.90 39.26 9.41
C ASP A 77 8.90 39.39 7.87
N GLY A 78 7.71 39.31 7.27
CA GLY A 78 7.51 39.70 5.89
C GLY A 78 7.58 41.23 5.74
N ASN A 79 8.79 41.79 5.76
CA ASN A 79 9.10 43.15 5.28
C ASN A 79 10.55 43.26 4.76
#